data_AF-A0A0K0DQ16-F1
#
_entry.id   AF-A0A0K0DQ16-F1
#
_cell.length_a   1.000
_cell.length_b   1.000
_cell.length_c   1.000
_cell.angle_alpha   90.00
_cell.angle_beta   90.00
_cell.angle_gamma   90.00
#
_symmetry.space_group_name_H-M   'P 1'
#
loop_
_entity.id
_entity.type
_entity.pdbx_description
1 polymer ?
#
loop_
_entity_poly.entity_id
_entity_poly.type
_entity_poly.pdbx_seq_one_letter_code
_entity_poly.pdbx_strand_id
1 'polypeptide(L)'
;MTFPISGRFNKLPLFTSILSFASWCSYTIGMVAASAAFVHYVSPQAIGSGIPEMKTIIRGVILKDYLTFETLISKVFGVALSLGSGQFPNDFGFQGPFVHIASVVANQLSRLASIFDPAFAGETRRAECLAAACAVGVACTFSAPVGGWLAFSLLSSTKAFRHSSFQNLKM
;
A
#
# COMPACT_ATOMS: atom_id res chain seq x y z
N MET A 1 -14.41 2.46 -19.58
CA MET A 1 -14.52 2.30 -21.04
C MET A 1 -15.62 1.29 -21.30
N THR A 2 -16.79 1.76 -21.68
CA THR A 2 -18.01 0.98 -21.95
C THR A 2 -17.90 0.36 -23.34
N PHE A 3 -18.09 -0.96 -23.44
CA PHE A 3 -18.05 -1.70 -24.70
C PHE A 3 -19.27 -1.35 -25.58
N PRO A 4 -19.08 -0.98 -26.86
CA PRO A 4 -20.18 -0.65 -27.77
C PRO A 4 -20.72 -1.92 -28.44
N ILE A 5 -21.64 -2.63 -27.79
CA ILE A 5 -22.39 -3.76 -28.38
C ILE A 5 -23.84 -3.39 -28.80
N SER A 6 -24.16 -2.09 -28.86
CA SER A 6 -25.53 -1.56 -29.00
C SER A 6 -26.24 -1.78 -30.36
N GLY A 7 -25.66 -2.53 -31.31
CA GLY A 7 -26.13 -2.48 -32.72
C GLY A 7 -27.06 -3.61 -33.21
N ARG A 8 -27.21 -4.75 -32.53
CA ARG A 8 -27.87 -5.92 -33.17
C ARG A 8 -28.73 -6.84 -32.29
N PHE A 9 -29.11 -6.44 -31.08
CA PHE A 9 -29.94 -7.29 -30.19
C PHE A 9 -31.09 -6.51 -29.54
N ASN A 10 -32.02 -6.01 -30.36
CA ASN A 10 -33.21 -5.28 -29.91
C ASN A 10 -34.43 -6.20 -29.63
N LYS A 11 -34.24 -7.51 -29.45
CA LYS A 11 -35.36 -8.46 -29.26
C LYS A 11 -35.46 -9.15 -27.89
N LEU A 12 -34.49 -9.01 -26.99
CA LEU A 12 -34.63 -9.37 -25.56
C LEU A 12 -33.72 -8.49 -24.68
N PRO A 13 -34.14 -7.27 -24.29
CA PRO A 13 -33.28 -6.30 -23.61
C PRO A 13 -32.82 -6.78 -22.21
N LEU A 14 -33.64 -7.58 -21.52
CA LEU A 14 -33.34 -8.08 -20.18
C LEU A 14 -32.29 -9.19 -20.20
N PHE A 15 -32.43 -10.19 -21.08
CA PHE A 15 -31.55 -11.35 -21.14
C PHE A 15 -30.12 -10.96 -21.54
N THR A 16 -29.95 -10.10 -22.54
CA THR A 16 -28.64 -9.61 -22.97
C THR A 16 -27.96 -8.73 -21.90
N SER A 17 -28.74 -7.97 -21.12
CA SER A 17 -28.23 -7.18 -20.00
C SER A 17 -27.74 -8.06 -18.85
N ILE A 18 -28.48 -9.13 -18.52
CA ILE A 18 -28.09 -10.11 -17.50
C ILE A 18 -26.81 -10.84 -17.91
N LEU A 19 -26.69 -11.28 -19.17
CA LEU A 19 -25.46 -11.93 -19.66
C LEU A 19 -24.25 -10.98 -19.65
N SER A 20 -24.44 -9.72 -20.02
CA SER A 20 -23.36 -8.72 -20.00
C SER A 20 -22.90 -8.43 -18.58
N PHE A 21 -23.83 -8.33 -17.63
CA PHE A 21 -23.52 -8.14 -16.21
C PHE A 21 -22.83 -9.37 -15.61
N ALA A 22 -23.29 -10.58 -15.92
CA ALA A 22 -22.67 -11.82 -15.48
C ALA A 22 -21.24 -12.00 -16.04
N SER A 23 -21.02 -11.65 -17.32
CA SER A 23 -19.69 -11.66 -17.93
C SER A 23 -18.75 -10.64 -17.27
N TRP A 24 -19.27 -9.47 -16.90
CA TRP A 24 -18.50 -8.46 -16.18
C TRP A 24 -18.11 -8.95 -14.77
N CYS A 25 -19.07 -9.46 -13.99
CA CYS A 25 -18.82 -9.98 -12.64
C CYS A 25 -17.87 -11.18 -12.63
N SER A 26 -18.01 -12.11 -13.57
CA SER A 26 -17.10 -13.27 -13.67
C SER A 26 -15.67 -12.86 -14.04
N TYR A 27 -15.52 -11.89 -14.96
CA TYR A 27 -14.22 -11.31 -15.29
C TYR A 27 -13.55 -10.66 -14.08
N THR A 28 -14.29 -9.85 -13.31
CA THR A 28 -13.72 -9.19 -12.12
C THR A 28 -13.36 -10.18 -11.02
N ILE A 29 -14.24 -11.15 -10.73
CA ILE A 29 -14.01 -12.18 -9.71
C ILE A 29 -12.82 -13.07 -10.08
N GLY A 30 -12.69 -13.48 -11.35
CA GLY A 30 -11.59 -14.32 -11.82
C GLY A 30 -10.22 -13.65 -11.64
N MET A 31 -10.12 -12.37 -12.02
CA MET A 31 -8.88 -11.59 -11.90
C MET A 31 -8.48 -11.37 -10.44
N VAL A 32 -9.45 -11.08 -9.56
CA VAL A 32 -9.20 -10.84 -8.13
C VAL A 32 -8.85 -12.14 -7.41
N ALA A 33 -9.53 -13.25 -7.73
CA ALA A 33 -9.21 -14.56 -7.17
C ALA A 33 -7.80 -15.03 -7.56
N ALA A 34 -7.40 -14.82 -8.82
CA ALA A 34 -6.05 -15.13 -9.28
C ALA A 34 -5.00 -14.27 -8.56
N SER A 35 -5.28 -12.98 -8.37
CA SER A 35 -4.43 -12.07 -7.59
C SER A 35 -4.28 -12.51 -6.15
N ALA A 36 -5.40 -12.81 -5.47
CA ALA A 36 -5.39 -13.27 -4.08
C ALA A 36 -4.63 -14.60 -3.93
N ALA A 37 -4.84 -15.55 -4.84
CA ALA A 37 -4.13 -16.83 -4.85
C ALA A 37 -2.62 -16.64 -5.02
N PHE A 38 -2.20 -15.72 -5.89
CA PHE A 38 -0.78 -15.41 -6.10
C PHE A 38 -0.13 -14.81 -4.84
N VAL A 39 -0.80 -13.84 -4.19
CA VAL A 39 -0.30 -13.24 -2.94
C VAL A 39 -0.21 -14.29 -1.84
N HIS A 40 -1.22 -15.16 -1.73
CA HIS A 40 -1.28 -16.21 -0.72
C HIS A 40 -0.19 -17.29 -0.91
N TYR A 41 0.26 -17.52 -2.15
CA TYR A 41 1.32 -18.47 -2.47
C TYR A 41 2.73 -17.89 -2.21
N VAL A 42 2.96 -16.61 -2.53
CA VAL A 42 4.27 -15.97 -2.37
C VAL A 42 4.55 -15.60 -0.91
N SER A 43 3.57 -15.02 -0.21
CA SER A 43 3.77 -14.53 1.16
C SER A 43 2.42 -14.35 1.87
N PRO A 44 2.03 -15.26 2.78
CA PRO A 44 0.81 -15.09 3.58
C PRO A 44 0.91 -13.88 4.53
N GLN A 45 2.12 -13.39 4.81
CA GLN A 45 2.35 -12.20 5.65
C GLN A 45 1.95 -10.88 4.95
N ALA A 46 1.84 -10.88 3.62
CA ALA A 46 1.42 -9.71 2.85
C ALA A 46 -0.11 -9.49 2.86
N ILE A 47 -0.88 -10.39 3.48
CA ILE A 47 -2.34 -10.33 3.55
C ILE A 47 -2.77 -9.14 4.41
N GLY A 48 -3.65 -8.31 3.84
CA GLY A 48 -4.28 -7.19 4.55
C GLY A 48 -3.66 -5.81 4.29
N SER A 49 -4.20 -4.82 4.99
CA SER A 49 -3.96 -3.40 4.75
C SER A 49 -2.52 -2.97 5.04
N GLY A 50 -1.91 -3.46 6.11
CA GLY A 50 -0.55 -3.08 6.55
C GLY A 50 -0.50 -1.79 7.39
N ILE A 51 -1.60 -1.05 7.54
CA ILE A 51 -1.71 0.11 8.45
C ILE A 51 -1.47 -0.26 9.93
N PRO A 52 -2.11 -1.31 10.51
CA PRO A 52 -1.89 -1.64 11.92
C PRO A 52 -0.44 -2.03 12.19
N GLU A 53 0.18 -2.78 11.27
CA GLU A 53 1.59 -3.18 11.34
C GLU A 53 2.53 -1.97 11.20
N MET A 54 2.18 -1.01 10.35
CA MET A 54 2.97 0.22 10.25
C MET A 54 2.92 1.03 11.55
N LYS A 55 1.75 1.09 12.19
CA LYS A 55 1.57 1.78 13.47
C LYS A 55 2.36 1.12 14.60
N THR A 56 2.52 -0.21 14.60
CA THR A 56 3.34 -0.93 15.59
C THR A 56 4.84 -0.72 15.33
N ILE A 57 5.27 -0.73 14.06
CA ILE A 57 6.66 -0.43 13.66
C ILE A 57 7.08 0.97 14.11
N ILE A 58 6.24 1.98 13.88
CA ILE A 58 6.54 3.37 14.27
C ILE A 58 6.54 3.55 15.80
N ARG A 59 5.89 2.64 16.53
CA ARG A 59 5.94 2.60 18.00
C ARG A 59 7.19 1.91 18.55
N GLY A 60 8.07 1.41 17.68
CA GLY A 60 9.37 0.81 18.03
C GLY A 60 9.40 -0.71 18.03
N VAL A 61 8.35 -1.39 17.56
CA VAL A 61 8.33 -2.85 17.46
C VAL A 61 8.73 -3.27 16.04
N ILE A 62 9.99 -3.69 15.88
CA ILE A 62 10.54 -4.05 14.56
C ILE A 62 10.10 -5.47 14.17
N LEU A 63 9.16 -5.58 13.23
CA LEU A 63 8.82 -6.85 12.57
C LEU A 63 9.71 -7.02 11.33
N LYS A 64 10.78 -7.82 11.45
CA LYS A 64 11.75 -8.07 10.36
C LYS A 64 11.11 -8.76 9.15
N ASP A 65 10.10 -9.60 9.38
CA ASP A 65 9.46 -10.40 8.32
C ASP A 65 8.41 -9.63 7.51
N TYR A 66 8.00 -8.44 7.97
CA TYR A 66 6.97 -7.62 7.30
C TYR A 66 7.57 -6.69 6.23
N LEU A 67 8.83 -6.30 6.41
CA LEU A 67 9.56 -5.33 5.59
C LEU A 67 10.43 -5.95 4.48
N THR A 68 10.13 -7.18 4.08
CA THR A 68 10.92 -7.96 3.12
C THR A 68 10.62 -7.55 1.67
N PHE A 69 11.61 -7.64 0.78
CA PHE A 69 11.41 -7.30 -0.65
C PHE A 69 10.41 -8.22 -1.35
N GLU A 70 10.26 -9.47 -0.88
CA GLU A 70 9.27 -10.41 -1.40
C GLU A 70 7.82 -9.97 -1.14
N THR A 71 7.55 -9.34 0.02
CA THR A 71 6.21 -8.81 0.35
C THR A 71 5.88 -7.58 -0.48
N LEU A 72 6.89 -6.79 -0.88
CA LEU A 72 6.73 -5.67 -1.80
C LEU A 72 6.27 -6.15 -3.17
N ILE A 73 6.96 -7.14 -3.74
CA ILE A 73 6.63 -7.69 -5.05
C ILE A 73 5.21 -8.26 -5.02
N SER A 74 4.88 -9.09 -4.03
CA SER A 74 3.54 -9.68 -3.94
C SER A 74 2.45 -8.62 -3.82
N LYS A 75 2.63 -7.58 -3.00
CA LYS A 75 1.66 -6.47 -2.88
C LYS A 75 1.52 -5.65 -4.15
N VAL A 76 2.60 -5.30 -4.83
CA VAL A 76 2.55 -4.50 -6.06
C VAL A 76 1.78 -5.25 -7.15
N PHE A 77 2.08 -6.53 -7.36
CA PHE A 77 1.33 -7.37 -8.29
C PHE A 77 -0.14 -7.53 -7.86
N GLY A 78 -0.38 -7.79 -6.57
CA GLY A 78 -1.73 -7.97 -6.03
C GLY A 78 -2.63 -6.74 -6.26
N VAL A 79 -2.10 -5.56 -5.96
CA VAL A 79 -2.77 -4.27 -6.17
C VAL A 79 -2.92 -3.95 -7.67
N ALA A 80 -1.91 -4.20 -8.49
CA ALA A 80 -1.98 -3.97 -9.94
C ALA A 80 -3.08 -4.82 -10.62
N LEU A 81 -3.19 -6.10 -10.25
CA LEU A 81 -4.25 -6.98 -10.76
C LEU A 81 -5.63 -6.57 -10.24
N SER A 82 -5.74 -6.13 -8.98
CA SER A 82 -6.98 -5.60 -8.41
C SER A 82 -7.45 -4.35 -9.17
N LEU A 83 -6.55 -3.41 -9.47
CA LEU A 83 -6.84 -2.23 -10.30
C LEU A 83 -7.21 -2.61 -11.75
N GLY A 84 -6.53 -3.60 -12.33
CA GLY A 84 -6.81 -4.11 -13.69
C GLY A 84 -8.15 -4.84 -13.81
N SER A 85 -8.69 -5.37 -12.72
CA SER A 85 -10.01 -6.03 -12.69
C SER A 85 -11.19 -5.06 -12.84
N GLY A 86 -10.94 -3.75 -12.88
CA GLY A 86 -12.01 -2.75 -12.98
C GLY A 86 -12.78 -2.57 -11.67
N GLN A 87 -12.26 -3.08 -10.55
CA GLN A 87 -12.65 -2.62 -9.22
C GLN A 87 -12.41 -1.10 -9.18
N PHE A 88 -13.49 -0.34 -9.23
CA PHE A 88 -13.43 1.10 -9.36
C PHE A 88 -12.72 1.67 -8.12
N PRO A 89 -11.78 2.62 -8.26
CA PRO A 89 -11.03 3.24 -7.15
C PRO A 89 -11.89 4.04 -6.14
N ASN A 90 -13.22 3.90 -6.17
CA ASN A 90 -14.16 4.57 -5.26
C ASN A 90 -14.07 4.03 -3.83
N ASP A 91 -13.65 2.77 -3.67
CA ASP A 91 -13.44 2.20 -2.36
C ASP A 91 -12.07 2.65 -1.86
N PHE A 92 -12.10 3.49 -0.81
CA PHE A 92 -11.00 4.10 -0.06
C PHE A 92 -9.91 3.10 0.44
N GLY A 93 -9.98 1.82 0.09
CA GLY A 93 -9.24 0.69 0.64
C GLY A 93 -7.80 0.51 0.15
N PHE A 94 -7.32 1.25 -0.86
CA PHE A 94 -5.93 1.13 -1.32
C PHE A 94 -4.92 1.96 -0.52
N GLN A 95 -5.38 2.85 0.36
CA GLN A 95 -4.51 3.69 1.19
C GLN A 95 -3.53 2.87 2.03
N GLY A 96 -4.03 1.82 2.66
CA GLY A 96 -3.20 0.94 3.47
C GLY A 96 -2.07 0.24 2.73
N PRO A 97 -2.36 -0.51 1.65
CA PRO A 97 -1.31 -1.17 0.88
C PRO A 97 -0.32 -0.18 0.26
N PHE A 98 -0.75 1.02 -0.14
CA PHE A 98 0.16 2.03 -0.70
C PHE A 98 1.12 2.60 0.35
N VAL A 99 0.62 2.89 1.56
CA VAL A 99 1.46 3.29 2.70
C VAL A 99 2.46 2.18 3.06
N HIS A 100 2.02 0.92 3.03
CA HIS A 100 2.91 -0.21 3.26
C HIS A 100 4.00 -0.31 2.19
N ILE A 101 3.65 -0.23 0.90
CA ILE A 101 4.62 -0.26 -0.21
C ILE A 101 5.67 0.85 -0.04
N ALA A 102 5.26 2.08 0.26
CA ALA A 102 6.17 3.21 0.46
C ALA A 102 7.14 2.96 1.63
N SER A 103 6.65 2.43 2.75
CA SER A 103 7.47 2.13 3.93
C SER A 103 8.50 1.01 3.70
N VAL A 104 8.16 -0.02 2.92
CA VAL A 104 9.08 -1.11 2.57
C VAL A 104 10.19 -0.59 1.66
N VAL A 105 9.85 0.24 0.67
CA VAL A 105 10.84 0.91 -0.19
C VAL A 105 11.78 1.79 0.65
N ALA A 106 11.23 2.57 1.58
CA ALA A 106 12.03 3.42 2.46
C ALA A 106 12.97 2.62 3.37
N ASN A 107 12.52 1.49 3.92
CA ASN A 107 13.39 0.62 4.72
C ASN A 107 14.54 0.02 3.90
N GLN A 108 14.25 -0.42 2.67
CA GLN A 108 15.29 -0.93 1.77
C GLN A 108 16.27 0.17 1.36
N LEU A 109 15.78 1.39 1.12
CA LEU A 109 16.63 2.54 0.85
C LEU A 109 17.50 2.91 2.06
N SER A 110 16.95 2.89 3.28
CA SER A 110 17.73 3.12 4.51
C SER A 110 18.80 2.05 4.73
N ARG A 111 18.52 0.78 4.38
CA ARG A 111 19.54 -0.29 4.41
C ARG A 111 20.63 -0.04 3.38
N LEU A 112 20.28 0.34 2.15
CA LEU A 112 21.26 0.65 1.11
C LEU A 112 22.10 1.87 1.48
N ALA A 113 21.46 2.93 1.98
CA ALA A 113 22.14 4.13 2.46
C ALA A 113 23.10 3.84 3.63
N SER A 114 22.75 2.92 4.54
CA SER A 114 23.64 2.53 5.64
C SER A 114 24.93 1.81 5.21
N ILE A 115 24.98 1.30 3.98
CA ILE A 115 26.21 0.72 3.40
C ILE A 115 27.17 1.84 2.95
N PHE A 116 26.63 2.96 2.47
CA PHE A 116 27.41 4.11 1.99
C PHE A 116 27.80 5.06 3.11
N ASP A 117 26.92 5.27 4.09
CA ASP A 117 27.16 6.17 5.21
C ASP A 117 26.60 5.55 6.51
N PRO A 118 27.46 5.22 7.48
CA PRO A 118 27.05 4.63 8.76
C PRO A 118 26.16 5.57 9.59
N ALA A 119 26.09 6.87 9.27
CA ALA A 119 25.16 7.80 9.92
C ALA A 119 23.67 7.44 9.69
N PHE A 120 23.36 6.63 8.67
CA PHE A 120 22.00 6.10 8.43
C PHE A 120 21.71 4.78 9.15
N ALA A 121 22.67 4.23 9.90
CA ALA A 121 22.45 3.02 10.70
C ALA A 121 21.59 3.29 11.96
N GLY A 122 21.45 4.55 12.39
CA GLY A 122 20.73 4.94 13.59
C GLY A 122 19.23 4.62 13.54
N GLU A 123 18.74 4.01 14.62
CA GLU A 123 17.32 3.67 14.85
C GLU A 123 16.41 4.90 14.67
N THR A 124 16.83 6.05 15.19
CA THR A 124 16.09 7.32 15.10
C THR A 124 15.85 7.70 13.65
N ARG A 125 16.90 7.71 12.82
CA ARG A 125 16.84 8.16 11.43
C ARG A 125 16.04 7.21 10.54
N ARG A 126 16.05 5.90 10.86
CA ARG A 126 15.14 4.91 10.26
C ARG A 126 13.68 5.24 10.57
N ALA A 127 13.36 5.58 11.81
CA ALA A 127 12.00 5.95 12.19
C ALA A 127 11.51 7.24 11.48
N GLU A 128 12.39 8.24 11.31
CA GLU A 128 12.04 9.45 10.55
C GLU A 128 11.80 9.14 9.07
N CYS A 129 12.63 8.30 8.47
CA CYS A 129 12.49 7.85 7.08
C CYS A 129 11.17 7.09 6.87
N LEU A 130 10.82 6.18 7.78
CA LEU A 130 9.54 5.47 7.75
C LEU A 130 8.35 6.43 7.92
N ALA A 131 8.48 7.45 8.76
CA ALA A 131 7.43 8.45 8.94
C ALA A 131 7.22 9.31 7.69
N ALA A 132 8.30 9.74 7.05
CA ALA A 132 8.25 10.42 5.77
C ALA A 132 7.65 9.53 4.67
N ALA A 133 8.03 8.25 4.62
CA ALA A 133 7.51 7.29 3.67
C ALA A 133 5.99 7.07 3.80
N CYS A 134 5.48 6.99 5.04
CA CYS A 134 4.04 6.90 5.28
C CYS A 134 3.30 8.15 4.79
N ALA A 135 3.86 9.34 5.04
CA ALA A 135 3.30 10.60 4.56
C ALA A 135 3.28 10.68 3.03
N VAL A 136 4.35 10.26 2.36
CA VAL A 136 4.42 10.18 0.89
C VAL A 136 3.39 9.18 0.35
N GLY A 137 3.25 8.01 0.99
CA GLY A 137 2.26 7.00 0.60
C GLY A 137 0.83 7.55 0.62
N VAL A 138 0.45 8.28 1.68
CA VAL A 138 -0.86 8.95 1.79
C VAL A 138 -0.99 10.10 0.78
N ALA A 139 0.06 10.89 0.57
CA ALA A 139 0.04 11.99 -0.41
C ALA A 139 -0.23 11.48 -1.83
N CYS A 140 0.39 10.35 -2.21
CA CYS A 140 0.20 9.70 -3.50
C CYS A 140 -1.22 9.16 -3.69
N THR A 141 -1.83 8.59 -2.64
CA THR A 141 -3.20 8.05 -2.75
C THR A 141 -4.25 9.14 -2.97
N PHE A 142 -4.03 10.32 -2.40
CA PHE A 142 -4.98 11.44 -2.53
C PHE A 142 -4.61 12.43 -3.62
N SER A 143 -3.43 12.28 -4.24
CA SER A 143 -2.85 13.30 -5.14
C SER A 143 -2.89 14.71 -4.54
N ALA A 144 -2.76 14.80 -3.21
CA ALA A 144 -2.91 16.02 -2.45
C ALA A 144 -1.73 16.17 -1.47
N PRO A 145 -0.81 17.12 -1.71
CA PRO A 145 0.37 17.31 -0.84
C PRO A 145 -0.03 17.73 0.58
N VAL A 146 -1.19 18.37 0.76
CA VAL A 146 -1.72 18.77 2.07
C VAL A 146 -2.02 17.55 2.97
N GLY A 147 -2.53 16.46 2.40
CA GLY A 147 -2.80 15.22 3.15
C GLY A 147 -1.51 14.55 3.67
N GLY A 148 -0.44 14.62 2.88
CA GLY A 148 0.88 14.14 3.28
C GLY A 148 1.48 14.93 4.44
N TRP A 149 1.42 16.27 4.38
CA TRP A 149 1.92 17.14 5.45
C TRP A 149 1.21 16.88 6.80
N LEU A 150 -0.12 16.69 6.77
CA LEU A 150 -0.89 16.35 7.96
C LEU A 150 -0.52 14.99 8.53
N ALA A 151 -0.40 13.97 7.68
CA ALA A 151 0.04 12.64 8.11
C ALA A 151 1.44 12.67 8.74
N PHE A 152 2.37 13.42 8.14
CA PHE A 152 3.72 13.62 8.68
C PHE A 152 3.70 14.33 10.05
N SER A 153 2.88 15.37 10.20
CA SER A 153 2.75 16.13 11.45
C SER A 153 2.15 15.29 12.58
N LEU A 154 1.16 14.46 12.29
CA LEU A 154 0.58 13.52 13.25
C LEU A 154 1.60 12.48 13.69
N LEU A 155 2.41 11.98 12.74
CA LEU A 155 3.33 10.91 13.01
C LEU A 155 4.59 11.37 13.77
N SER A 156 5.12 12.53 13.41
CA SER A 156 6.21 13.20 14.15
C SER A 156 5.79 13.64 15.56
N SER A 157 4.49 13.89 15.79
CA SER A 157 3.95 14.18 17.12
C SER A 157 3.83 12.96 18.04
N THR A 158 4.01 11.74 17.53
CA THR A 158 3.93 10.51 18.33
C THR A 158 5.06 10.47 19.36
N LYS A 159 4.76 10.10 20.61
CA LYS A 159 5.74 10.10 21.74
C LYS A 159 7.04 9.34 21.43
N ALA A 160 7.00 8.34 20.56
CA ALA A 160 8.17 7.58 20.10
C ALA A 160 9.19 8.47 19.35
N PHE A 161 8.72 9.38 18.50
CA PHE A 161 9.57 10.34 17.76
C PHE A 161 10.10 11.45 18.69
N ARG A 162 9.27 11.93 19.62
CA ARG A 162 9.70 12.93 20.61
C ARG A 162 10.79 12.40 21.53
N HIS A 163 10.73 11.12 21.92
CA HIS A 163 11.73 10.51 22.79
C HIS A 163 13.09 10.32 22.09
N SER A 164 13.10 9.92 20.82
CA SER A 164 14.33 9.74 20.04
C SER A 164 15.00 11.07 19.64
N SER A 165 14.21 12.13 19.42
CA SER A 165 14.72 13.51 19.26
C SER A 165 15.32 14.06 20.56
N PHE A 166 14.72 13.77 21.72
CA PHE A 166 15.23 14.21 23.03
C PHE A 166 16.53 13.52 23.44
N GLN A 167 16.78 12.28 22.99
CA GLN A 167 18.06 11.59 23.20
C GLN A 167 19.17 12.15 22.31
N ASN A 168 18.87 12.58 21.07
CA ASN A 168 19.84 13.23 20.19
C ASN A 168 20.15 14.69 20.60
N LEU A 169 19.29 15.33 21.39
CA LEU A 169 19.51 16.66 21.99
C LEU A 169 20.33 16.63 23.30
N LYS A 170 20.65 15.43 23.81
CA LYS A 170 21.46 15.23 25.04
C LYS A 170 22.88 14.73 24.76
N MET A 171 23.33 14.75 23.50
CA MET A 171 24.73 14.59 23.09
C MET A 171 25.22 15.89 22.46
#